data_AF-A0A840SGU7-F1
#
_entry.id   AF-A0A840SGU7-F1
#
_cell.length_a   1.000
_cell.length_b   1.000
_cell.length_c   1.000
_cell.angle_alpha   90.00
_cell.angle_beta   90.00
_cell.angle_gamma   90.00
#
_symmetry.space_group_name_H-M   'P 1'
#
loop_
_entity.id
_entity.type
_entity.pdbx_description
1 polymer ?
#
loop_
_entity_poly.entity_id
_entity_poly.type
_entity_poly.pdbx_seq_one_letter_code
_entity_poly.pdbx_strand_id
1 'polypeptide(L)'
;MPALLQNEPHPYHQGGKIKAHIAKYGTVMDSWFPLGGRGFTQELFNDPTISAIAKAPEKSSAQIINRWNLQAGNIAIPVSSNEKHIIEDASV
;
A
#
# COMPACT_ATOMS: atom_id res chain seq x y z
N MET A 1 0.09 -14.34 -20.65
CA MET A 1 0.14 -14.08 -19.19
C MET A 1 -0.59 -12.80 -18.89
N PRO A 2 -1.33 -12.67 -17.77
CA PRO A 2 -1.97 -11.41 -17.41
C PRO A 2 -0.92 -10.34 -17.12
N ALA A 3 -1.19 -9.10 -17.50
CA ALA A 3 -0.30 -7.97 -17.22
C ALA A 3 -0.25 -7.67 -15.71
N LEU A 4 -1.40 -7.77 -15.05
CA LEU A 4 -1.58 -7.45 -13.64
C LEU A 4 -2.28 -8.60 -12.91
N LEU A 5 -1.94 -8.77 -11.62
CA LEU A 5 -2.71 -9.55 -10.67
C LEU A 5 -3.12 -8.62 -9.53
N GLN A 6 -4.41 -8.35 -9.40
CA GLN A 6 -4.93 -7.54 -8.30
C GLN A 6 -5.16 -8.42 -7.07
N ASN A 7 -4.56 -8.05 -5.93
CA ASN A 7 -4.69 -8.74 -4.65
C ASN A 7 -4.60 -7.72 -3.49
N GLU A 8 -4.66 -8.16 -2.22
CA GLU A 8 -4.72 -7.28 -1.03
C GLU A 8 -3.35 -7.14 -0.32
N PRO A 9 -2.26 -6.65 -0.94
CA PRO A 9 -1.02 -6.41 -0.25
C PRO A 9 -1.06 -5.12 0.59
N HIS A 10 -0.76 -5.25 1.86
CA HIS A 10 -0.50 -4.13 2.77
C HIS A 10 0.50 -4.62 3.84
N PRO A 11 1.04 -3.76 4.72
CA PRO A 11 2.11 -4.16 5.65
C PRO A 11 1.79 -5.41 6.50
N TYR A 12 0.52 -5.60 6.88
CA TYR A 12 0.05 -6.79 7.61
C TYR A 12 -0.24 -8.02 6.72
N HIS A 13 -0.37 -7.87 5.41
CA HIS A 13 -0.65 -8.96 4.48
C HIS A 13 0.12 -8.78 3.17
N GLN A 14 1.42 -9.00 3.15
CA GLN A 14 2.29 -8.49 2.06
C GLN A 14 2.23 -9.29 0.74
N GLY A 15 1.62 -10.48 0.72
CA GLY A 15 1.50 -11.30 -0.49
C GLY A 15 2.83 -11.83 -1.06
N GLY A 16 3.89 -11.96 -0.26
CA GLY A 16 5.24 -12.29 -0.75
C GLY A 16 5.34 -13.56 -1.61
N LYS A 17 4.63 -14.64 -1.23
CA LYS A 17 4.63 -15.91 -1.99
C LYS A 17 4.01 -15.75 -3.38
N ILE A 18 2.84 -15.11 -3.46
CA ILE A 18 2.15 -14.89 -4.75
C ILE A 18 2.97 -13.93 -5.61
N LYS A 19 3.54 -12.87 -5.03
CA LYS A 19 4.39 -11.91 -5.72
C LYS A 19 5.64 -12.56 -6.33
N ALA A 20 6.33 -13.40 -5.57
CA ALA A 20 7.47 -14.16 -6.07
C ALA A 20 7.08 -15.12 -7.20
N HIS A 21 5.91 -15.75 -7.10
CA HIS A 21 5.41 -16.65 -8.14
C HIS A 21 5.09 -15.92 -9.45
N ILE A 22 4.45 -14.75 -9.37
CA ILE A 22 4.03 -14.01 -10.57
C ILE A 22 5.19 -13.27 -11.27
N ALA A 23 6.27 -12.96 -10.55
CA ALA A 23 7.41 -12.20 -11.06
C ALA A 23 8.05 -12.84 -12.31
N LYS A 24 8.14 -14.17 -12.37
CA LYS A 24 8.71 -14.91 -13.53
C LYS A 24 7.89 -14.77 -14.82
N TYR A 25 6.65 -14.28 -14.71
CA TYR A 25 5.76 -14.06 -15.85
C TYR A 25 5.71 -12.59 -16.29
N GLY A 26 6.47 -11.70 -15.63
CA GLY A 26 6.37 -10.25 -15.85
C GLY A 26 5.04 -9.65 -15.37
N THR A 27 4.24 -10.40 -14.61
CA THR A 27 2.97 -9.92 -14.06
C THR A 27 3.24 -9.08 -12.80
N VAL A 28 2.68 -7.86 -12.77
CA VAL A 28 2.84 -6.94 -11.64
C VAL A 28 1.69 -7.10 -10.65
N MET A 29 2.01 -6.97 -9.36
CA MET A 29 1.00 -6.96 -8.30
C MET A 29 0.31 -5.60 -8.23
N ASP A 30 -1.02 -5.59 -8.30
CA ASP A 30 -1.85 -4.41 -8.07
C ASP A 30 -2.55 -4.52 -6.72
N SER A 31 -2.40 -3.49 -5.89
CA SER A 31 -2.78 -3.52 -4.49
C SER A 31 -4.17 -2.92 -4.28
N TRP A 32 -5.22 -3.75 -4.24
CA TRP A 32 -6.50 -3.29 -3.71
C TRP A 32 -6.41 -3.16 -2.18
N PHE A 33 -7.04 -2.13 -1.62
CA PHE A 33 -6.96 -1.82 -0.19
C PHE A 33 -5.53 -1.73 0.38
N PRO A 34 -4.65 -0.91 -0.20
CA PRO A 34 -3.26 -0.78 0.26
C PRO A 34 -3.14 -0.30 1.70
N LEU A 35 -4.18 0.36 2.23
CA LEU A 35 -4.24 0.93 3.56
C LEU A 35 -4.83 -0.02 4.62
N GLY A 36 -4.89 -1.33 4.40
CA GLY A 36 -5.32 -2.33 5.41
C GLY A 36 -6.79 -2.76 5.33
N GLY A 37 -7.48 -2.41 4.25
CA GLY A 37 -8.84 -2.86 4.00
C GLY A 37 -9.86 -2.43 5.06
N ARG A 38 -11.04 -3.06 5.02
CA ARG A 38 -12.20 -2.66 5.84
C ARG A 38 -11.98 -2.82 7.36
N GLY A 39 -10.93 -3.51 7.78
CA GLY A 39 -10.73 -3.87 9.19
C GLY A 39 -9.40 -3.46 9.81
N PHE A 40 -8.39 -3.03 9.04
CA PHE A 40 -7.06 -2.72 9.59
C PHE A 40 -6.56 -1.32 9.22
N THR A 41 -7.42 -0.45 8.68
CA THR A 41 -6.99 0.90 8.29
C THR A 41 -6.51 1.72 9.48
N GLN A 42 -7.29 1.75 10.57
CA GLN A 42 -6.91 2.52 11.75
C GLN A 42 -5.71 1.88 12.47
N GLU A 43 -5.65 0.56 12.48
CA GLU A 43 -4.56 -0.21 13.07
C GLU A 43 -3.24 0.04 12.36
N LEU A 44 -3.23 0.11 11.02
CA LEU A 44 -2.02 0.47 10.26
C LEU A 44 -1.66 1.94 10.42
N PHE A 45 -2.65 2.84 10.44
CA PHE A 45 -2.37 4.27 10.61
C PHE A 45 -1.74 4.57 11.97
N ASN A 46 -2.14 3.84 13.00
CA ASN A 46 -1.64 3.97 14.37
C ASN A 46 -0.54 2.95 14.72
N ASP A 47 -0.09 2.13 13.77
CA ASP A 47 1.01 1.19 14.02
C ASP A 47 2.24 2.00 14.47
N PRO A 48 2.89 1.60 15.58
CA PRO A 48 3.98 2.38 16.16
C PRO A 48 5.20 2.47 15.24
N THR A 49 5.44 1.46 14.40
CA THR A 49 6.54 1.46 13.43
C THR A 49 6.24 2.42 12.28
N ILE A 50 5.04 2.33 11.71
CA ILE A 50 4.60 3.21 10.60
C ILE A 50 4.57 4.66 11.07
N SER A 51 3.99 4.90 12.25
CA SER A 51 3.91 6.24 12.86
C SER A 51 5.29 6.80 13.19
N ALA A 52 6.25 5.96 13.60
CA ALA A 52 7.62 6.41 13.84
C ALA A 52 8.34 6.79 12.53
N ILE A 53 8.15 6.01 11.45
CA ILE A 53 8.70 6.30 10.13
C ILE A 53 8.12 7.60 9.58
N ALA A 54 6.80 7.81 9.73
CA ALA A 54 6.08 9.00 9.29
C ALA A 54 6.63 10.33 9.86
N LYS A 55 7.24 10.31 11.05
CA LYS A 55 7.80 11.51 11.69
C LYS A 55 9.00 12.08 10.95
N ALA A 56 9.91 11.23 10.45
CA ALA A 56 11.16 11.70 9.85
C ALA A 56 10.96 12.53 8.57
N PRO A 57 10.08 12.13 7.62
CA PRO A 57 9.77 12.94 6.43
C PRO A 57 8.58 13.89 6.63
N GLU A 58 8.03 14.02 7.85
CA GLU A 58 6.81 14.78 8.14
C GLU A 58 5.63 14.42 7.22
N LYS A 59 5.36 13.11 7.10
CA LYS A 59 4.28 12.55 6.26
C LYS A 59 3.24 11.83 7.09
N SER A 60 2.07 11.58 6.50
CA SER A 60 1.05 10.74 7.14
C SER A 60 1.40 9.26 7.05
N SER A 61 0.83 8.44 7.94
CA SER A 61 0.94 6.98 7.85
C SER A 61 0.41 6.44 6.52
N ALA A 62 -0.65 7.04 5.97
CA ALA A 62 -1.19 6.67 4.66
C ALA A 62 -0.14 6.85 3.55
N GLN A 63 0.54 8.00 3.54
CA GLN A 63 1.63 8.27 2.59
C GLN A 63 2.79 7.29 2.74
N ILE A 64 3.17 6.95 3.98
CA ILE A 64 4.20 5.93 4.22
C ILE A 64 3.79 4.56 3.67
N ILE A 65 2.55 4.14 3.87
CA ILE A 65 2.05 2.84 3.39
C ILE A 65 1.97 2.80 1.87
N ASN A 66 1.49 3.88 1.25
CA ASN A 66 1.46 4.01 -0.22
C ASN A 66 2.88 3.98 -0.79
N ARG A 67 3.80 4.76 -0.18
CA ARG A 67 5.23 4.77 -0.56
C ARG A 67 5.86 3.39 -0.42
N TRP A 68 5.55 2.66 0.65
CA TRP A 68 6.00 1.29 0.86
C TRP A 68 5.54 0.36 -0.26
N ASN A 69 4.27 0.44 -0.68
CA ASN A 69 3.75 -0.38 -1.79
C ASN A 69 4.52 -0.11 -3.09
N LEU A 70 4.75 1.16 -3.43
CA LEU A 70 5.50 1.56 -4.61
C LEU A 70 6.95 1.04 -4.56
N GLN A 71 7.63 1.21 -3.42
CA GLN A 71 9.01 0.72 -3.25
C GLN A 71 9.10 -0.80 -3.22
N ALA A 72 8.06 -1.49 -2.77
CA ALA A 72 7.98 -2.93 -2.88
C ALA A 72 7.87 -3.37 -4.35
N GLY A 73 7.45 -2.51 -5.28
CA GLY A 73 7.17 -2.83 -6.68
C GLY A 73 5.73 -3.28 -6.92
N ASN A 74 4.80 -2.87 -6.05
CA ASN A 74 3.36 -2.98 -6.29
C ASN A 74 2.85 -1.70 -6.96
N ILE A 75 1.73 -1.80 -7.67
CA ILE A 75 0.84 -0.67 -7.91
C ILE A 75 -0.04 -0.49 -6.67
N ALA A 76 -0.30 0.75 -6.24
CA ALA A 76 -1.20 1.05 -5.13
C ALA A 76 -2.42 1.82 -5.61
N ILE A 77 -3.62 1.35 -5.26
CA ILE A 77 -4.90 1.99 -5.61
C ILE A 77 -5.71 2.33 -4.34
N PRO A 78 -5.26 3.32 -3.54
CA PRO A 78 -6.04 3.79 -2.39
C PRO A 78 -7.36 4.41 -2.85
N VAL A 79 -8.41 4.26 -2.05
CA VAL A 79 -9.74 4.82 -2.34
C VAL A 79 -10.14 5.72 -1.19
N SER A 80 -10.56 6.93 -1.53
CA SER A 80 -11.11 7.90 -0.59
C SER A 80 -12.23 8.68 -1.28
N SER A 81 -13.24 9.09 -0.52
CA SER A 81 -14.24 10.07 -0.92
C SER A 81 -13.94 11.48 -0.39
N ASN A 82 -12.91 11.63 0.44
CA ASN A 82 -12.47 12.90 1.00
C ASN A 82 -11.37 13.49 0.12
N GLU A 83 -11.63 14.66 -0.46
CA GLU A 83 -10.72 15.38 -1.36
C GLU A 83 -9.32 15.60 -0.75
N LYS A 84 -9.23 15.94 0.54
CA LYS A 84 -7.94 16.16 1.20
C LYS A 84 -7.11 14.88 1.24
N HIS A 85 -7.74 13.75 1.54
CA HIS A 85 -7.06 12.46 1.53
C HIS A 85 -6.67 12.04 0.11
N ILE A 86 -7.52 12.31 -0.90
CA ILE A 86 -7.17 12.02 -2.31
C ILE A 86 -5.90 12.76 -2.73
N ILE A 87 -5.80 14.06 -2.39
CA ILE A 87 -4.61 14.87 -2.67
C ILE A 87 -3.40 14.37 -1.88
N GLU A 88 -3.59 14.03 -0.60
CA GLU A 88 -2.54 13.49 0.26
C GLU A 88 -1.98 12.16 -0.27
N ASP A 89 -2.86 11.23 -0.62
CA ASP A 89 -2.55 9.89 -1.14
C ASP A 89 -1.81 9.95 -2.49
N ALA A 90 -2.12 10.95 -3.32
CA ALA A 90 -1.43 11.17 -4.59
C ALA A 90 -0.04 11.81 -4.43
N SER A 91 0.27 12.37 -3.26
CA SER A 91 1.51 13.13 -3.00
C SER A 91 2.60 12.26 -2.33
N VAL A 92 2.88 11.09 -2.90
CA VAL A 92 3.78 10.03 -2.37
C VAL A 92 5.12 9.87 -3.09
#